data_AF-A0A2N7RM69-F1
#
_entry.id   AF-A0A2N7RM69-F1
#
_cell.length_a   1.000
_cell.length_b   1.000
_cell.length_c   1.000
_cell.angle_alpha   90.00
_cell.angle_beta   90.00
_cell.angle_gamma   90.00
#
_symmetry.space_group_name_H-M   'P 1'
#
loop_
_entity.id
_entity.type
_entity.pdbx_description
1 polymer ?
#
loop_
_entity_poly.entity_id
_entity_poly.type
_entity_poly.pdbx_seq_one_letter_code
_entity_poly.pdbx_strand_id
1 'polypeptide(L)'
;MAIGAYAGWMLAQEARSLLTRLARLEPFALIEPTVLAAALMPSAQSAIESQLVQGRRELRRMVAQFQWWLRREQADGASMATAAEAQRRFTFLRLKFNAALTQFDLFNEVITQRSEHKTGVWLAGLDIVAADALALPGNVYQAPPVVCYLDRGPGAAIRRARTRLPGGGDNPVAIIRLPRERMIGSSIASSLVHEVGRQGAAQVIAFGWIKPDVQAKGAASSFVAASGQQAALAPFFTRFLLNCDQWDGYNSERKNLMAHLKNNAIGNVVAITGDIHSFFAGTVSDDFDAAGGGTPVMVDLVSAGVSSDSFFSYLKSAAGSMGDIGTLVSYPLAIPVTGVGTVNLDVNLLDYTMGKAAPSVDSLLEQLRVQLRGALAAKGVPEAQLDATVAAVQAGLKASTDFSVTLLGLAQQLSGLGNNPWIRHLNTDAQGYTVVTLTPGKLVAQFKQVNKLVGTAAPSNVIARVTTATVTAGAAAVVVA
;
A
#
# COMPACT_ATOMS: atom_id res chain seq x y z
N MET A 1 -15.06 27.21 34.69
CA MET A 1 -16.48 27.36 35.08
C MET A 1 -17.24 26.11 34.68
N ALA A 2 -18.13 25.64 35.55
CA ALA A 2 -19.04 24.54 35.24
C ALA A 2 -19.90 24.88 34.02
N ILE A 3 -20.36 23.86 33.30
CA ILE A 3 -21.22 24.07 32.13
C ILE A 3 -22.53 24.78 32.52
N GLY A 4 -22.85 25.88 31.84
CA GLY A 4 -24.12 26.59 32.04
C GLY A 4 -25.32 25.81 31.49
N ALA A 5 -26.50 26.02 32.09
CA ALA A 5 -27.74 25.33 31.72
C ALA A 5 -28.07 25.43 30.22
N TYR A 6 -27.89 26.62 29.62
CA TYR A 6 -28.12 26.85 28.19
C TYR A 6 -27.16 26.05 27.29
N ALA A 7 -25.86 26.06 27.61
CA ALA A 7 -24.85 25.33 26.84
C ALA A 7 -25.08 23.82 26.91
N GLY A 8 -25.41 23.29 28.09
CA GLY A 8 -25.75 21.88 28.24
C GLY A 8 -27.07 21.52 27.54
N TRP A 9 -28.09 22.39 27.58
CA TRP A 9 -29.33 22.18 26.81
C TRP A 9 -29.05 22.12 25.30
N MET A 10 -28.23 23.03 24.76
CA MET A 10 -27.84 23.03 23.35
C MET A 10 -27.14 21.72 22.95
N LEU A 11 -26.15 21.26 23.73
CA LEU A 11 -25.46 20.00 23.47
C LEU A 11 -26.39 18.78 23.56
N ALA A 12 -27.39 18.83 24.46
CA ALA A 12 -28.40 17.79 24.54
C ALA A 12 -29.29 17.75 23.28
N GLN A 13 -29.69 18.91 22.74
CA GLN A 13 -30.46 18.96 21.48
C GLN A 13 -29.64 18.48 20.29
N GLU A 14 -28.38 18.89 20.19
CA GLU A 14 -27.46 18.41 19.17
C GLU A 14 -27.25 16.90 19.25
N ALA A 15 -27.10 16.34 20.45
CA ALA A 15 -27.03 14.89 20.64
C ALA A 15 -28.33 14.19 20.22
N ARG A 16 -29.51 14.77 20.48
CA ARG A 16 -30.80 14.23 20.01
C ARG A 16 -30.91 14.27 18.49
N SER A 17 -30.42 15.32 17.84
CA SER A 17 -30.42 15.44 16.38
C SER A 17 -29.66 14.28 15.73
N LEU A 18 -28.56 13.83 16.33
CA LEU A 18 -27.82 12.64 15.89
C LEU A 18 -28.68 11.36 15.95
N LEU A 19 -29.49 11.16 16.98
CA LEU A 19 -30.41 10.01 17.06
C LEU A 19 -31.48 10.07 15.98
N THR A 20 -32.05 11.25 15.72
CA THR A 20 -33.03 11.44 14.65
C THR A 20 -32.43 11.12 13.28
N ARG A 21 -31.20 11.57 13.01
CA ARG A 21 -30.49 11.24 11.77
C ARG A 21 -30.19 9.75 11.68
N LEU A 22 -29.75 9.12 12.77
CA LEU A 22 -29.49 7.69 12.84
C LEU A 22 -30.75 6.83 12.58
N ALA A 23 -31.91 7.31 13.03
CA ALA A 23 -33.19 6.64 12.82
C ALA A 23 -33.65 6.66 11.36
N ARG A 24 -33.15 7.60 10.55
CA ARG A 24 -33.43 7.67 9.09
C ARG A 24 -32.57 6.71 8.26
N LEU A 25 -31.57 6.05 8.84
CA LEU A 25 -30.77 5.06 8.13
C LEU A 25 -31.52 3.73 8.12
N GLU A 26 -32.14 3.42 6.99
CA GLU A 26 -32.87 2.17 6.72
C GLU A 26 -31.91 1.07 6.22
N PRO A 27 -32.23 -0.22 6.42
CA PRO A 27 -31.51 -1.33 5.78
C PRO A 27 -31.49 -1.20 4.25
N PHE A 28 -30.38 -1.58 3.61
CA PHE A 28 -30.26 -1.49 2.15
C PHE A 28 -31.31 -2.32 1.44
N ALA A 29 -31.70 -3.46 2.01
CA ALA A 29 -32.77 -4.30 1.48
C ALA A 29 -34.12 -3.57 1.29
N LEU A 30 -34.36 -2.46 2.00
CA LEU A 30 -35.59 -1.66 1.87
C LEU A 30 -35.47 -0.53 0.85
N ILE A 31 -34.27 -0.01 0.62
CA ILE A 31 -34.04 1.22 -0.15
C ILE A 31 -33.35 0.99 -1.50
N GLU A 32 -32.71 -0.17 -1.70
CA GLU A 32 -31.99 -0.53 -2.93
C GLU A 32 -32.58 -1.79 -3.57
N PRO A 33 -33.74 -1.69 -4.25
CA PRO A 33 -34.39 -2.83 -4.89
C PRO A 33 -33.62 -3.32 -6.11
N THR A 34 -33.39 -4.62 -6.21
CA THR A 34 -32.63 -5.25 -7.30
C THR A 34 -33.38 -6.45 -7.86
N VAL A 35 -33.10 -6.81 -9.11
CA VAL A 35 -33.56 -8.10 -9.66
C VAL A 35 -32.76 -9.24 -9.02
N LEU A 36 -33.37 -10.43 -8.89
CA LEU A 36 -32.70 -11.59 -8.28
C LEU A 36 -31.35 -11.93 -8.92
N ALA A 37 -31.24 -11.76 -10.24
CA ALA A 37 -30.00 -12.01 -10.98
C ALA A 37 -28.87 -10.99 -10.68
N ALA A 38 -29.20 -9.86 -10.07
CA ALA A 38 -28.27 -8.82 -9.64
C ALA A 38 -28.06 -8.81 -8.12
N ALA A 39 -28.67 -9.75 -7.39
CA ALA A 39 -28.57 -9.79 -5.94
C ALA A 39 -27.12 -10.07 -5.49
N LEU A 40 -26.75 -9.47 -4.36
CA LEU A 40 -25.50 -9.83 -3.68
C LEU A 40 -25.53 -11.28 -3.22
N MET A 41 -24.35 -11.88 -3.05
CA MET A 41 -24.24 -13.15 -2.34
C MET A 41 -24.84 -13.02 -0.93
N PRO A 42 -25.62 -14.01 -0.44
CA PRO A 42 -26.27 -13.94 0.87
C PRO A 42 -25.31 -13.67 2.03
N SER A 43 -24.09 -14.21 1.95
CA SER A 43 -23.03 -14.00 2.93
C SER A 43 -22.55 -12.55 2.95
N ALA A 44 -22.39 -11.91 1.79
CA ALA A 44 -21.99 -10.51 1.67
C ALA A 44 -23.10 -9.58 2.18
N GLN A 45 -24.34 -9.81 1.75
CA GLN A 45 -25.50 -9.02 2.20
C GLN A 45 -25.66 -9.11 3.72
N SER A 46 -25.63 -10.31 4.28
CA SER A 46 -25.76 -10.53 5.73
C SER A 46 -24.63 -9.86 6.52
N ALA A 47 -23.40 -9.90 6.01
CA ALA A 47 -22.25 -9.30 6.67
C ALA A 47 -22.30 -7.76 6.65
N ILE A 48 -22.69 -7.15 5.53
CA ILE A 48 -22.88 -5.69 5.42
C ILE A 48 -24.01 -5.22 6.34
N GLU A 49 -25.18 -5.87 6.29
CA GLU A 49 -26.33 -5.50 7.13
C GLU A 49 -26.02 -5.66 8.63
N SER A 50 -25.31 -6.73 9.00
CA SER A 50 -24.86 -6.94 10.39
C SER A 50 -23.95 -5.82 10.87
N GLN A 51 -23.00 -5.37 10.04
CA GLN A 51 -22.11 -4.25 10.36
C GLN A 51 -22.89 -2.95 10.58
N LEU A 52 -23.86 -2.65 9.71
CA LEU A 52 -24.72 -1.47 9.87
C LEU A 52 -25.58 -1.53 11.15
N VAL A 53 -26.16 -2.69 11.45
CA VAL A 53 -26.95 -2.89 12.68
C VAL A 53 -26.08 -2.69 13.92
N GLN A 54 -24.86 -3.24 13.93
CA GLN A 54 -23.92 -3.09 15.04
C GLN A 54 -23.49 -1.63 15.21
N GLY A 55 -23.08 -0.96 14.14
CA GLY A 55 -22.70 0.46 14.16
C GLY A 55 -23.82 1.38 14.66
N ARG A 56 -25.06 1.15 14.20
CA ARG A 56 -26.24 1.88 14.71
C ARG A 56 -26.48 1.64 16.20
N ARG A 57 -26.34 0.40 16.68
CA ARG A 57 -26.50 0.07 18.11
C ARG A 57 -25.42 0.73 18.96
N GLU A 58 -24.17 0.73 18.51
CA GLU A 58 -23.06 1.38 19.20
C GLU A 58 -23.26 2.89 19.29
N LEU A 59 -23.58 3.56 18.17
CA LEU A 59 -23.85 5.00 18.17
C LEU A 59 -25.04 5.37 19.06
N ARG A 60 -26.14 4.61 19.02
CA ARG A 60 -27.27 4.84 19.93
C ARG A 60 -26.83 4.77 21.39
N ARG A 61 -26.01 3.77 21.74
CA ARG A 61 -25.47 3.60 23.10
C ARG A 61 -24.58 4.78 23.48
N MET A 62 -23.68 5.21 22.61
CA MET A 62 -22.79 6.36 22.88
C MET A 62 -23.56 7.66 23.07
N VAL A 63 -24.56 7.93 22.23
CA VAL A 63 -25.41 9.12 22.37
C VAL A 63 -26.20 9.06 23.68
N ALA A 64 -26.78 7.90 24.02
CA ALA A 64 -27.53 7.72 25.27
C ALA A 64 -26.63 7.91 26.51
N GLN A 65 -25.40 7.38 26.47
CA GLN A 65 -24.40 7.58 27.53
C GLN A 65 -24.01 9.06 27.67
N PHE A 66 -23.79 9.76 26.56
CA PHE A 66 -23.49 11.19 26.58
C PHE A 66 -24.65 12.00 27.17
N GLN A 67 -25.89 11.73 26.76
CA GLN A 67 -27.07 12.41 27.29
C GLN A 67 -27.29 12.12 28.78
N TRP A 68 -27.07 10.87 29.21
CA TRP A 68 -27.15 10.50 30.62
C TRP A 68 -26.09 11.23 31.44
N TRP A 69 -24.84 11.23 30.98
CA TRP A 69 -23.74 11.95 31.61
C TRP A 69 -24.05 13.44 31.71
N LEU A 70 -24.49 14.06 30.61
CA LEU A 70 -24.80 15.49 30.56
C LEU A 70 -25.94 15.85 31.52
N ARG A 71 -27.01 15.04 31.59
CA ARG A 71 -28.09 15.22 32.57
C ARG A 71 -27.58 15.13 34.01
N ARG A 72 -26.70 14.18 34.32
CA ARG A 72 -26.10 14.04 35.65
C ARG A 72 -25.27 15.28 36.02
N GLU A 73 -24.39 15.72 35.13
CA GLU A 73 -23.58 16.94 35.35
C GLU A 73 -24.42 18.23 35.44
N GLN A 74 -25.68 18.20 35.01
CA GLN A 74 -26.64 19.30 35.16
C GLN A 74 -27.54 19.18 36.39
N ALA A 75 -27.71 17.97 36.94
CA ALA A 75 -28.60 17.68 38.05
C ALA A 75 -27.97 17.98 39.43
N ASP A 76 -26.64 18.10 39.51
CA ASP A 76 -25.93 18.28 40.77
C ASP A 76 -25.27 19.67 40.88
N GLY A 77 -25.54 20.38 41.98
CA GLY A 77 -24.90 21.66 42.33
C GLY A 77 -23.40 21.57 42.66
N ALA A 78 -22.77 20.41 42.43
CA ALA A 78 -21.35 20.12 42.63
C ALA A 78 -20.60 19.77 41.33
N SER A 79 -21.23 19.96 40.17
CA SER A 79 -20.66 19.64 38.86
C SER A 79 -19.35 20.39 38.58
N MET A 80 -18.27 19.64 38.31
CA MET A 80 -16.97 20.19 37.89
C MET A 80 -16.78 20.19 36.37
N ALA A 81 -17.69 19.56 35.61
CA ALA A 81 -17.55 19.44 34.17
C ALA A 81 -17.66 20.81 33.49
N THR A 82 -16.64 21.15 32.72
CA THR A 82 -16.60 22.43 32.00
C THR A 82 -17.34 22.33 30.66
N ALA A 83 -17.77 23.47 30.12
CA ALA A 83 -18.31 23.53 28.76
C ALA A 83 -17.32 22.97 27.71
N ALA A 84 -16.02 23.16 27.91
CA ALA A 84 -14.98 22.62 27.03
C ALA A 84 -14.92 21.08 27.07
N GLU A 85 -15.07 20.48 28.25
CA GLU A 85 -15.13 19.01 28.37
C GLU A 85 -16.38 18.44 27.69
N ALA A 86 -17.54 19.04 27.93
CA ALA A 86 -18.78 18.62 27.30
C ALA A 86 -18.72 18.75 25.77
N GLN A 87 -18.18 19.86 25.26
CA GLN A 87 -17.94 20.08 23.83
C GLN A 87 -16.95 19.05 23.26
N ARG A 88 -15.89 18.69 23.99
CA ARG A 88 -14.92 17.68 23.56
C ARG A 88 -15.57 16.30 23.45
N ARG A 89 -16.33 15.89 24.46
CA ARG A 89 -17.08 14.61 24.46
C ARG A 89 -18.10 14.57 23.32
N PHE A 90 -18.85 15.65 23.11
CA PHE A 90 -19.78 15.76 21.98
C PHE A 90 -19.06 15.74 20.62
N THR A 91 -17.94 16.45 20.48
CA THR A 91 -17.12 16.43 19.26
C THR A 91 -16.65 15.01 18.93
N PHE A 92 -16.21 14.24 19.93
CA PHE A 92 -15.83 12.84 19.72
C PHE A 92 -17.01 11.98 19.25
N LEU A 93 -18.18 12.17 19.85
CA LEU A 93 -19.42 11.51 19.42
C LEU A 93 -19.79 11.86 17.97
N ARG A 94 -19.68 13.14 17.59
CA ARG A 94 -19.94 13.62 16.22
C ARG A 94 -18.93 13.05 15.21
N LEU A 95 -17.66 12.96 15.58
CA LEU A 95 -16.63 12.32 14.75
C LEU A 95 -16.97 10.84 14.51
N LYS A 96 -17.36 10.11 15.56
CA LYS A 96 -17.80 8.70 15.45
C LYS A 96 -19.07 8.55 14.61
N PHE A 97 -20.01 9.47 14.74
CA PHE A 97 -21.22 9.49 13.92
C PHE A 97 -20.91 9.69 12.43
N ASN A 98 -20.10 10.70 12.09
CA ASN A 98 -19.68 10.95 10.71
C ASN A 98 -18.89 9.78 10.13
N ALA A 99 -18.03 9.15 10.92
CA ALA A 99 -17.32 7.93 10.57
C ALA A 99 -18.27 6.80 10.14
N ALA A 100 -19.35 6.54 10.89
CA ALA A 100 -20.32 5.52 10.53
C ALA A 100 -21.12 5.89 9.26
N LEU A 101 -21.41 7.18 9.05
CA LEU A 101 -22.03 7.64 7.80
C LEU A 101 -21.13 7.38 6.60
N THR A 102 -19.83 7.66 6.71
CA THR A 102 -18.87 7.36 5.62
C THR A 102 -18.85 5.86 5.28
N GLN A 103 -19.01 4.98 6.28
CA GLN A 103 -19.12 3.53 6.03
C GLN A 103 -20.43 3.16 5.34
N PHE A 104 -21.54 3.79 5.74
CA PHE A 104 -22.82 3.60 5.09
C PHE A 104 -22.75 4.06 3.62
N ASP A 105 -22.22 5.25 3.36
CA ASP A 105 -22.09 5.82 2.02
C ASP A 105 -21.23 4.92 1.11
N LEU A 106 -20.14 4.34 1.65
CA LEU A 106 -19.30 3.38 0.93
C LEU A 106 -20.10 2.15 0.47
N PHE A 107 -20.90 1.54 1.35
CA PHE A 107 -21.72 0.39 0.95
C PHE A 107 -22.89 0.80 0.07
N ASN A 108 -23.46 1.97 0.30
CA ASN A 108 -24.55 2.49 -0.52
C ASN A 108 -24.09 2.60 -1.98
N GLU A 109 -22.95 3.24 -2.25
CA GLU A 109 -22.40 3.37 -3.60
C GLU A 109 -22.22 2.02 -4.31
N VAL A 110 -21.75 1.01 -3.58
CA VAL A 110 -21.54 -0.34 -4.10
C VAL A 110 -22.86 -1.05 -4.40
N ILE A 111 -23.84 -0.91 -3.52
CA ILE A 111 -25.12 -1.63 -3.59
C ILE A 111 -26.07 -0.98 -4.60
N THR A 112 -26.12 0.35 -4.69
CA THR A 112 -26.98 1.06 -5.65
C THR A 112 -26.71 0.60 -7.09
N GLN A 113 -25.46 0.27 -7.43
CA GLN A 113 -25.13 -0.24 -8.78
C GLN A 113 -25.76 -1.59 -9.10
N ARG A 114 -26.21 -2.36 -8.09
CA ARG A 114 -26.99 -3.59 -8.31
C ARG A 114 -28.38 -3.31 -8.89
N SER A 115 -28.90 -2.12 -8.65
CA SER A 115 -30.19 -1.65 -9.14
C SER A 115 -30.11 -1.16 -10.60
N GLU A 116 -28.91 -0.97 -11.15
CA GLU A 116 -28.70 -0.54 -12.53
C GLU A 116 -29.01 -1.65 -13.55
N HIS A 117 -29.80 -1.31 -14.56
CA HIS A 117 -30.21 -2.24 -15.62
C HIS A 117 -28.99 -2.82 -16.36
N LYS A 118 -28.93 -4.15 -16.48
CA LYS A 118 -27.80 -4.96 -16.97
C LYS A 118 -26.54 -4.93 -16.10
N THR A 119 -26.07 -3.75 -15.68
CA THR A 119 -24.84 -3.60 -14.87
C THR A 119 -24.88 -4.45 -13.61
N GLY A 120 -26.01 -4.43 -12.87
CA GLY A 120 -26.15 -5.19 -11.64
C GLY A 120 -25.96 -6.70 -11.81
N VAL A 121 -26.43 -7.26 -12.93
CA VAL A 121 -26.28 -8.70 -13.25
C VAL A 121 -24.83 -9.04 -13.56
N TRP A 122 -24.13 -8.18 -14.30
CA TRP A 122 -22.70 -8.36 -14.55
C TRP A 122 -21.89 -8.31 -13.25
N LEU A 123 -22.20 -7.37 -12.36
CA LEU A 123 -21.54 -7.25 -11.07
C LEU A 123 -21.76 -8.48 -10.19
N ALA A 124 -22.98 -9.04 -10.15
CA ALA A 124 -23.25 -10.29 -9.46
C ALA A 124 -22.45 -11.47 -10.05
N GLY A 125 -22.30 -11.54 -11.37
CA GLY A 125 -21.42 -12.53 -12.01
C GLY A 125 -19.95 -12.35 -11.63
N LEU A 126 -19.47 -11.11 -11.54
CA LEU A 126 -18.10 -10.79 -11.12
C LEU A 126 -17.85 -11.16 -9.65
N ASP A 127 -18.86 -11.04 -8.77
CA ASP A 127 -18.78 -11.50 -7.38
C ASP A 127 -18.49 -13.00 -7.30
N ILE A 128 -19.11 -13.80 -8.17
CA ILE A 128 -18.87 -15.25 -8.25
C ILE A 128 -17.44 -15.53 -8.72
N VAL A 129 -16.98 -14.89 -9.80
CA VAL A 129 -15.61 -15.06 -10.29
C VAL A 129 -14.58 -14.66 -9.24
N ALA A 130 -14.84 -13.58 -8.48
CA ALA A 130 -13.99 -13.14 -7.39
C ALA A 130 -13.98 -14.13 -6.23
N ALA A 131 -15.12 -14.70 -5.86
CA ALA A 131 -15.20 -15.72 -4.82
C ALA A 131 -14.44 -16.99 -5.23
N ASP A 132 -14.59 -17.43 -6.47
CA ASP A 132 -13.87 -18.58 -7.03
C ASP A 132 -12.35 -18.35 -7.04
N ALA A 133 -11.91 -17.13 -7.37
CA ALA A 133 -10.49 -16.77 -7.35
C ALA A 133 -9.88 -16.74 -5.93
N LEU A 134 -10.69 -16.63 -4.86
CA LEU A 134 -10.25 -16.79 -3.48
C LEU A 134 -10.32 -18.22 -2.96
N ALA A 135 -11.00 -19.11 -3.66
CA ALA A 135 -11.22 -20.46 -3.19
C ALA A 135 -9.88 -21.24 -3.20
N LEU A 136 -9.42 -21.61 -2.00
CA LEU A 136 -8.23 -22.44 -1.82
C LEU A 136 -8.64 -23.86 -1.43
N PRO A 137 -8.04 -24.90 -2.04
CA PRO A 137 -8.27 -26.29 -1.63
C PRO A 137 -7.77 -26.52 -0.19
N GLY A 138 -8.47 -27.37 0.56
CA GLY A 138 -8.03 -27.84 1.87
C GLY A 138 -8.46 -27.00 3.08
N ASN A 139 -9.41 -26.06 2.95
CA ASN A 139 -9.96 -25.25 4.06
C ASN A 139 -8.90 -24.50 4.91
N VAL A 140 -7.71 -24.24 4.35
CA VAL A 140 -6.60 -23.56 5.03
C VAL A 140 -6.90 -22.08 5.33
N TYR A 141 -7.83 -21.48 4.60
CA TYR A 141 -8.29 -20.10 4.79
C TYR A 141 -9.78 -20.00 4.48
N GLN A 142 -10.56 -19.44 5.41
CA GLN A 142 -11.95 -19.11 5.15
C GLN A 142 -12.00 -17.79 4.37
N ALA A 143 -12.25 -17.88 3.06
CA ALA A 143 -12.43 -16.72 2.21
C ALA A 143 -13.54 -15.80 2.74
N PRO A 144 -13.32 -14.47 2.83
CA PRO A 144 -14.38 -13.54 3.19
C PRO A 144 -15.40 -13.41 2.06
N PRO A 145 -16.62 -12.93 2.36
CA PRO A 145 -17.54 -12.52 1.30
C PRO A 145 -16.93 -11.38 0.48
N VAL A 146 -17.24 -11.33 -0.82
CA VAL A 146 -16.73 -10.32 -1.75
C VAL A 146 -17.88 -9.58 -2.41
N VAL A 147 -17.60 -8.33 -2.81
CA VAL A 147 -18.53 -7.50 -3.57
C VAL A 147 -17.77 -6.64 -4.57
N CYS A 148 -18.16 -6.70 -5.84
CA CYS A 148 -17.58 -5.94 -6.93
C CYS A 148 -18.40 -4.69 -7.19
N TYR A 149 -17.78 -3.60 -7.62
CA TYR A 149 -18.48 -2.42 -8.13
C TYR A 149 -17.67 -1.76 -9.24
N LEU A 150 -18.33 -0.93 -10.03
CA LEU A 150 -17.68 -0.19 -11.09
C LEU A 150 -17.41 1.26 -10.69
N ASP A 151 -16.25 1.76 -11.09
CA ASP A 151 -15.86 3.16 -10.95
C ASP A 151 -15.15 3.62 -12.23
N ARG A 152 -15.03 4.93 -12.44
CA ARG A 152 -14.16 5.47 -13.51
C ARG A 152 -12.77 5.70 -12.94
N GLY A 153 -11.74 5.17 -13.58
CA GLY A 153 -10.39 5.40 -13.08
C GLY A 153 -9.29 4.60 -13.77
N PRO A 154 -8.03 4.83 -13.37
CA PRO A 154 -6.86 4.27 -14.04
C PRO A 154 -6.69 2.76 -13.85
N GLY A 155 -7.30 2.17 -12.81
CA GLY A 155 -7.09 0.77 -12.46
C GLY A 155 -8.08 0.22 -11.46
N ALA A 156 -8.14 -1.12 -11.42
CA ALA A 156 -8.87 -1.85 -10.40
C ALA A 156 -8.22 -1.65 -9.03
N ALA A 157 -8.98 -1.89 -7.96
CA ALA A 157 -8.49 -1.79 -6.59
C ALA A 157 -9.31 -2.70 -5.68
N ILE A 158 -8.77 -3.06 -4.52
CA ILE A 158 -9.50 -3.81 -3.50
C ILE A 158 -9.38 -3.13 -2.14
N ARG A 159 -10.51 -2.98 -1.47
CA ARG A 159 -10.55 -2.79 -0.03
C ARG A 159 -10.83 -4.14 0.59
N ARG A 160 -9.78 -4.77 1.13
CA ARG A 160 -9.82 -6.13 1.69
C ARG A 160 -10.87 -6.28 2.80
N ALA A 161 -11.37 -7.49 3.02
CA ALA A 161 -12.19 -7.80 4.19
C ALA A 161 -11.34 -7.99 5.44
N ARG A 162 -11.94 -7.84 6.62
CA ARG A 162 -11.30 -7.89 7.95
C ARG A 162 -10.26 -6.78 8.14
N THR A 163 -10.52 -5.64 7.50
CA THR A 163 -9.62 -4.48 7.46
C THR A 163 -10.28 -3.26 8.04
N ARG A 164 -9.51 -2.33 8.60
CA ARG A 164 -10.13 -1.17 9.24
C ARG A 164 -10.83 -0.26 8.20
N LEU A 165 -12.13 -0.06 8.39
CA LEU A 165 -12.89 0.92 7.60
C LEU A 165 -12.53 2.36 8.02
N PRO A 166 -12.70 3.36 7.14
CA PRO A 166 -12.69 4.77 7.54
C PRO A 166 -13.65 4.94 8.72
N GLY A 167 -13.16 5.48 9.83
CA GLY A 167 -13.96 5.63 11.05
C GLY A 167 -13.84 4.52 12.12
N GLY A 168 -13.22 3.38 11.79
CA GLY A 168 -12.98 2.25 12.70
C GLY A 168 -13.93 1.07 12.51
N GLY A 169 -13.63 -0.06 13.15
CA GLY A 169 -14.32 -1.33 12.89
C GLY A 169 -13.77 -2.05 11.65
N ASP A 170 -14.05 -3.34 11.55
CA ASP A 170 -13.53 -4.21 10.50
C ASP A 170 -14.47 -4.23 9.29
N ASN A 171 -13.88 -4.30 8.10
CA ASN A 171 -14.60 -4.37 6.85
C ASN A 171 -15.21 -5.77 6.70
N PRO A 172 -16.54 -5.92 6.70
CA PRO A 172 -17.18 -7.23 6.71
C PRO A 172 -17.00 -8.01 5.40
N VAL A 173 -16.69 -7.33 4.30
CA VAL A 173 -16.62 -7.90 2.95
C VAL A 173 -15.44 -7.32 2.17
N ALA A 174 -14.85 -8.05 1.24
CA ALA A 174 -13.84 -7.48 0.35
C ALA A 174 -14.54 -6.69 -0.76
N ILE A 175 -14.26 -5.39 -0.87
CA ILE A 175 -14.88 -4.51 -1.85
C ILE A 175 -13.90 -4.35 -3.01
N ILE A 176 -14.27 -4.83 -4.19
CA ILE A 176 -13.40 -4.88 -5.37
C ILE A 176 -13.92 -3.88 -6.40
N ARG A 177 -13.11 -2.87 -6.67
CA ARG A 177 -13.38 -1.84 -7.67
C ARG A 177 -12.83 -2.28 -9.02
N LEU A 178 -13.66 -2.19 -10.05
CA LEU A 178 -13.26 -2.41 -11.44
C LEU A 178 -13.50 -1.15 -12.28
N PRO A 179 -12.58 -0.75 -13.16
CA PRO A 179 -12.82 0.37 -14.06
C PRO A 179 -13.94 0.04 -15.05
N ARG A 180 -14.93 0.93 -15.18
CA ARG A 180 -16.04 0.78 -16.15
C ARG A 180 -15.55 0.49 -17.56
N GLU A 181 -14.47 1.14 -17.95
CA GLU A 181 -13.84 1.04 -19.26
C GLU A 181 -13.26 -0.35 -19.53
N ARG A 182 -12.95 -1.13 -18.47
CA ARG A 182 -12.40 -2.49 -18.57
C ARG A 182 -13.48 -3.56 -18.73
N MET A 183 -14.76 -3.20 -18.59
CA MET A 183 -15.89 -4.12 -18.85
C MET A 183 -16.00 -4.56 -20.31
N ILE A 184 -15.39 -3.81 -21.25
CA ILE A 184 -15.49 -4.06 -22.70
C ILE A 184 -14.12 -4.52 -23.25
N GLY A 185 -13.52 -5.55 -22.63
CA GLY A 185 -12.22 -6.07 -23.06
C GLY A 185 -11.84 -7.42 -22.44
N SER A 186 -10.76 -8.03 -22.94
CA SER A 186 -10.31 -9.37 -22.53
C SER A 186 -9.61 -9.43 -21.17
N SER A 187 -9.29 -8.29 -20.57
CA SER A 187 -8.43 -8.22 -19.37
C SER A 187 -9.18 -8.10 -18.04
N ILE A 188 -10.52 -8.04 -18.03
CA ILE A 188 -11.29 -7.87 -16.79
C ILE A 188 -11.04 -9.00 -15.79
N ALA A 189 -10.93 -10.24 -16.27
CA ALA A 189 -10.61 -11.39 -15.44
C ALA A 189 -9.21 -11.25 -14.81
N SER A 190 -8.21 -10.80 -15.57
CA SER A 190 -6.87 -10.58 -15.03
C SER A 190 -6.84 -9.46 -13.99
N SER A 191 -7.55 -8.34 -14.23
CA SER A 191 -7.65 -7.25 -13.25
C SER A 191 -8.38 -7.70 -11.99
N LEU A 192 -9.52 -8.39 -12.15
CA LEU A 192 -10.29 -8.89 -11.02
C LEU A 192 -9.47 -9.89 -10.19
N VAL A 193 -8.88 -10.91 -10.82
CA VAL A 193 -8.09 -11.93 -10.13
C VAL A 193 -6.85 -11.33 -9.47
N HIS A 194 -6.19 -10.35 -10.11
CA HIS A 194 -5.08 -9.61 -9.51
C HIS A 194 -5.50 -8.90 -8.22
N GLU A 195 -6.62 -8.15 -8.26
CA GLU A 195 -7.12 -7.45 -7.07
C GLU A 195 -7.55 -8.41 -5.98
N VAL A 196 -8.31 -9.44 -6.34
CA VAL A 196 -8.74 -10.50 -5.44
C VAL A 196 -7.55 -11.18 -4.76
N GLY A 197 -6.48 -11.45 -5.52
CA GLY A 197 -5.24 -12.04 -5.02
C GLY A 197 -4.60 -11.26 -3.86
N ARG A 198 -4.79 -9.93 -3.77
CA ARG A 198 -4.27 -9.15 -2.64
C ARG A 198 -4.87 -9.57 -1.30
N GLN A 199 -6.10 -10.11 -1.30
CA GLN A 199 -6.74 -10.66 -0.11
C GLN A 199 -5.96 -11.85 0.49
N GLY A 200 -5.22 -12.60 -0.33
CA GLY A 200 -4.53 -13.84 0.07
C GLY A 200 -2.99 -13.83 -0.04
N ALA A 201 -2.38 -12.95 -0.84
CA ALA A 201 -0.95 -12.98 -1.13
C ALA A 201 -0.12 -12.00 -0.30
N ALA A 202 0.71 -12.49 0.63
CA ALA A 202 1.58 -11.68 1.49
C ALA A 202 2.67 -10.97 0.68
N GLN A 203 2.55 -9.64 0.52
CA GLN A 203 3.61 -8.82 -0.05
C GLN A 203 4.63 -8.42 1.02
N VAL A 204 5.91 -8.61 0.69
CA VAL A 204 7.05 -8.06 1.44
C VAL A 204 7.18 -6.59 1.10
N ILE A 205 6.72 -5.78 2.02
CA ILE A 205 7.45 -4.59 2.43
C ILE A 205 7.48 -4.69 3.97
N ALA A 206 8.51 -4.18 4.60
CA ALA A 206 8.35 -3.52 5.90
C ALA A 206 9.11 -2.19 5.73
N PHE A 207 8.58 -1.10 6.27
CA PHE A 207 9.29 0.19 6.19
C PHE A 207 10.32 0.30 7.31
N GLY A 208 11.41 -0.44 7.15
CA GLY A 208 12.72 -0.16 7.75
C GLY A 208 12.91 -0.33 9.25
N TRP A 209 14.17 -0.21 9.66
CA TRP A 209 14.64 -0.29 11.03
C TRP A 209 14.84 1.12 11.57
N ILE A 210 14.09 1.49 12.61
CA ILE A 210 14.26 2.78 13.30
C ILE A 210 15.17 2.52 14.51
N LYS A 211 16.21 3.34 14.69
CA LYS A 211 17.10 3.24 15.88
C LYS A 211 16.26 3.20 17.16
N PRO A 212 16.53 2.29 18.11
CA PRO A 212 15.75 2.18 19.34
C PRO A 212 15.62 3.50 20.12
N ASP A 213 16.67 4.33 20.12
CA ASP A 213 16.64 5.66 20.75
C ASP A 213 15.64 6.61 20.07
N VAL A 214 15.57 6.59 18.74
CA VAL A 214 14.62 7.38 17.95
C VAL A 214 13.19 6.85 18.13
N GLN A 215 13.00 5.53 18.17
CA GLN A 215 11.70 4.92 18.47
C GLN A 215 11.21 5.31 19.87
N ALA A 216 12.09 5.30 20.86
CA ALA A 216 11.75 5.58 22.25
C ALA A 216 11.53 7.08 22.53
N LYS A 217 12.32 7.96 21.90
CA LYS A 217 12.38 9.39 22.26
C LYS A 217 11.88 10.35 21.19
N GLY A 218 11.65 9.86 19.96
CA GLY A 218 11.23 10.70 18.83
C GLY A 218 12.13 11.93 18.65
N ALA A 219 11.52 13.12 18.68
CA ALA A 219 12.24 14.40 18.55
C ALA A 219 13.28 14.65 19.65
N ALA A 220 13.15 14.00 20.81
CA ALA A 220 14.09 14.10 21.92
C ALA A 220 15.27 13.11 21.82
N SER A 221 15.36 12.33 20.73
CA SER A 221 16.52 11.49 20.45
C SER A 221 17.79 12.33 20.32
N SER A 222 18.91 11.83 20.83
CA SER A 222 20.21 12.51 20.69
C SER A 222 20.65 12.61 19.23
N PHE A 223 20.26 11.64 18.40
CA PHE A 223 20.51 11.66 16.96
C PHE A 223 19.71 12.76 16.25
N VAL A 224 18.45 12.96 16.66
CA VAL A 224 17.55 13.97 16.08
C VAL A 224 17.94 15.37 16.55
N ALA A 225 18.35 15.51 17.81
CA ALA A 225 18.89 16.76 18.32
C ALA A 225 20.21 17.14 17.63
N ALA A 226 21.12 16.18 17.46
CA ALA A 226 22.40 16.41 16.82
C ALA A 226 22.28 16.76 15.32
N SER A 227 21.20 16.36 14.65
CA SER A 227 20.98 16.72 13.24
C SER A 227 20.53 18.17 13.04
N GLY A 228 20.05 18.86 14.10
CA GLY A 228 19.45 20.19 13.99
C GLY A 228 18.10 20.22 13.25
N GLN A 229 17.57 19.06 12.84
CA GLN A 229 16.34 18.94 12.02
C GLN A 229 15.10 18.60 12.86
N GLN A 230 15.11 18.91 14.16
CA GLN A 230 14.03 18.53 15.08
C GLN A 230 12.65 19.05 14.63
N ALA A 231 12.58 20.30 14.18
CA ALA A 231 11.34 20.90 13.70
C ALA A 231 10.84 20.25 12.39
N ALA A 232 11.75 19.96 11.46
CA ALA A 232 11.42 19.30 10.20
C ALA A 232 11.00 17.84 10.39
N LEU A 233 11.60 17.14 11.36
CA LEU A 233 11.31 15.74 11.68
C LEU A 233 10.10 15.57 12.62
N ALA A 234 9.67 16.62 13.32
CA ALA A 234 8.58 16.56 14.28
C ALA A 234 7.29 15.88 13.76
N PRO A 235 6.82 16.14 12.51
CA PRO A 235 5.65 15.47 11.96
C PRO A 235 5.81 13.95 11.81
N PHE A 236 7.04 13.46 11.62
CA PHE A 236 7.35 12.04 11.40
C PHE A 236 7.42 11.22 12.69
N PHE A 237 7.42 11.85 13.87
CA PHE A 237 7.31 11.13 15.15
C PHE A 237 5.85 10.86 15.53
N THR A 238 4.90 11.18 14.66
CA THR A 238 3.53 10.70 14.76
C THR A 238 3.44 9.31 14.12
N ARG A 239 2.57 8.43 14.64
CA ARG A 239 2.36 7.12 13.99
C ARG A 239 1.68 7.34 12.65
N PHE A 240 2.39 7.05 11.57
CA PHE A 240 1.84 7.01 10.22
C PHE A 240 1.78 5.57 9.72
N LEU A 241 0.72 5.26 8.97
CA LEU A 241 0.64 4.04 8.17
C LEU A 241 1.11 4.41 6.77
N LEU A 242 2.30 3.95 6.37
CA LEU A 242 2.88 4.33 5.09
C LEU A 242 2.22 3.61 3.91
N ASN A 243 1.79 2.36 4.12
CA ASN A 243 1.05 1.60 3.13
C ASN A 243 0.04 0.66 3.81
N CYS A 244 -1.23 1.08 3.79
CA CYS A 244 -2.34 0.29 4.33
C CYS A 244 -2.93 -0.70 3.31
N ASP A 245 -2.53 -0.61 2.04
CA ASP A 245 -3.06 -1.46 1.00
C ASP A 245 -2.29 -2.79 0.93
N GLN A 246 -1.00 -2.75 1.25
CA GLN A 246 -0.13 -3.92 1.35
C GLN A 246 -0.22 -4.64 2.69
N TRP A 247 0.39 -5.82 2.80
CA TRP A 247 0.34 -6.66 4.01
C TRP A 247 0.92 -6.02 5.27
N ASP A 248 1.72 -4.96 5.13
CA ASP A 248 2.10 -4.10 6.26
C ASP A 248 0.91 -3.43 6.95
N GLY A 249 -0.17 -3.15 6.20
CA GLY A 249 -1.43 -2.70 6.77
C GLY A 249 -2.19 -3.77 7.56
N TYR A 250 -1.76 -5.03 7.50
CA TYR A 250 -2.46 -6.24 7.99
C TYR A 250 -1.52 -7.15 8.76
N ASN A 251 -0.71 -6.54 9.62
CA ASN A 251 0.36 -7.24 10.33
C ASN A 251 -0.18 -8.42 11.15
N SER A 252 -1.36 -8.28 11.77
CA SER A 252 -1.99 -9.37 12.55
C SER A 252 -2.33 -10.58 11.69
N GLU A 253 -2.97 -10.36 10.54
CA GLU A 253 -3.32 -11.41 9.58
C GLU A 253 -2.07 -12.06 8.98
N ARG A 254 -1.04 -11.24 8.67
CA ARG A 254 0.28 -11.72 8.24
C ARG A 254 0.85 -12.69 9.27
N LYS A 255 0.94 -12.26 10.53
CA LYS A 255 1.46 -13.08 11.62
C LYS A 255 0.66 -14.38 11.78
N ASN A 256 -0.66 -14.33 11.71
CA ASN A 256 -1.50 -15.52 11.81
C ASN A 256 -1.20 -16.53 10.69
N LEU A 257 -1.13 -16.07 9.44
CA LEU A 257 -0.80 -16.94 8.30
C LEU A 257 0.62 -17.50 8.42
N MET A 258 1.60 -16.65 8.73
CA MET A 258 2.99 -17.07 8.82
C MET A 258 3.23 -18.02 10.02
N ALA A 259 2.56 -17.78 11.15
CA ALA A 259 2.56 -18.70 12.29
C ALA A 259 1.94 -20.04 11.93
N HIS A 260 0.88 -20.08 11.11
CA HIS A 260 0.34 -21.34 10.60
C HIS A 260 1.37 -22.11 9.78
N LEU A 261 2.09 -21.44 8.85
CA LEU A 261 3.15 -22.07 8.06
C LEU A 261 4.25 -22.65 8.96
N LYS A 262 4.72 -21.86 9.94
CA LYS A 262 5.74 -22.26 10.90
C LYS A 262 5.30 -23.46 11.75
N ASN A 263 4.14 -23.36 12.39
CA ASN A 263 3.65 -24.35 13.36
C ASN A 263 3.32 -25.70 12.70
N ASN A 264 3.04 -25.72 11.40
CA ASN A 264 2.76 -26.93 10.64
C ASN A 264 3.96 -27.39 9.78
N ALA A 265 5.15 -26.80 9.98
CA ALA A 265 6.38 -27.13 9.25
C ALA A 265 6.23 -27.05 7.70
N ILE A 266 5.45 -26.08 7.22
CA ILE A 266 5.24 -25.85 5.78
C ILE A 266 6.35 -24.94 5.26
N GLY A 267 7.43 -25.54 4.73
CA GLY A 267 8.64 -24.82 4.30
C GLY A 267 8.74 -24.49 2.80
N ASN A 268 7.72 -24.78 2.01
CA ASN A 268 7.74 -24.68 0.54
C ASN A 268 6.77 -23.62 -0.02
N VAL A 269 6.49 -22.56 0.73
CA VAL A 269 5.61 -21.48 0.29
C VAL A 269 6.39 -20.38 -0.42
N VAL A 270 5.97 -20.08 -1.64
CA VAL A 270 6.48 -18.95 -2.43
C VAL A 270 5.30 -18.12 -2.89
N ALA A 271 5.30 -16.82 -2.56
CA ALA A 271 4.38 -15.86 -3.13
C ALA A 271 4.96 -15.28 -4.43
N ILE A 272 4.10 -15.12 -5.42
CA ILE A 272 4.39 -14.39 -6.66
C ILE A 272 3.42 -13.21 -6.67
N THR A 273 3.96 -12.00 -6.55
CA THR A 273 3.16 -10.80 -6.28
C THR A 273 3.47 -9.68 -7.26
N GLY A 274 2.76 -8.57 -7.16
CA GLY A 274 2.87 -7.42 -8.07
C GLY A 274 2.34 -6.16 -7.40
N ASP A 275 1.61 -5.31 -8.13
CA ASP A 275 1.00 -4.06 -7.66
C ASP A 275 1.96 -2.94 -7.21
N ILE A 276 2.98 -3.24 -6.41
CA ILE A 276 3.91 -2.21 -5.95
C ILE A 276 4.74 -1.60 -7.09
N HIS A 277 4.70 -2.18 -8.30
CA HIS A 277 5.44 -1.73 -9.48
C HIS A 277 6.96 -1.67 -9.25
N SER A 278 7.50 -2.74 -8.65
CA SER A 278 8.95 -2.95 -8.45
C SER A 278 9.30 -4.42 -8.58
N PHE A 279 10.58 -4.72 -8.85
CA PHE A 279 11.08 -6.08 -8.67
C PHE A 279 11.69 -6.25 -7.28
N PHE A 280 11.13 -7.15 -6.49
CA PHE A 280 11.72 -7.59 -5.22
C PHE A 280 11.87 -9.11 -5.17
N ALA A 281 12.88 -9.56 -4.43
CA ALA A 281 12.93 -10.93 -3.93
C ALA A 281 13.42 -10.91 -2.49
N GLY A 282 12.72 -11.62 -1.61
CA GLY A 282 13.10 -11.67 -0.20
C GLY A 282 12.31 -12.72 0.56
N THR A 283 12.61 -12.85 1.85
CA THR A 283 11.87 -13.75 2.74
C THR A 283 10.81 -12.99 3.53
N VAL A 284 9.70 -13.66 3.83
CA VAL A 284 8.71 -13.20 4.81
C VAL A 284 8.94 -13.97 6.10
N SER A 285 9.07 -13.24 7.22
CA SER A 285 9.21 -13.83 8.54
C SER A 285 7.85 -14.03 9.22
N ASP A 286 7.83 -14.94 10.20
CA ASP A 286 6.68 -15.16 11.08
C ASP A 286 6.24 -13.92 11.85
N ASP A 287 7.20 -13.19 12.40
CA ASP A 287 6.98 -11.93 13.09
C ASP A 287 8.16 -10.98 12.88
N PHE A 288 7.97 -9.95 12.05
CA PHE A 288 8.98 -8.91 11.84
C PHE A 288 9.23 -8.02 13.07
N ASP A 289 8.31 -8.00 14.05
CA ASP A 289 8.50 -7.28 15.31
C ASP A 289 9.36 -8.07 16.31
N ALA A 290 9.62 -9.36 16.04
CA ALA A 290 10.49 -10.18 16.87
C ALA A 290 11.98 -9.78 16.70
N ALA A 291 12.79 -10.11 17.71
CA ALA A 291 14.22 -9.84 17.68
C ALA A 291 14.87 -10.40 16.40
N GLY A 292 15.66 -9.58 15.70
CA GLY A 292 16.31 -9.97 14.45
C GLY A 292 15.37 -10.03 13.22
N GLY A 293 14.12 -9.59 13.34
CA GLY A 293 13.14 -9.62 12.24
C GLY A 293 12.41 -10.95 12.09
N GLY A 294 12.44 -11.81 13.12
CA GLY A 294 11.72 -13.09 13.16
C GLY A 294 12.40 -14.24 12.41
N THR A 295 11.67 -15.34 12.28
CA THR A 295 12.08 -16.54 11.54
C THR A 295 11.51 -16.49 10.12
N PRO A 296 12.34 -16.53 9.06
CA PRO A 296 11.85 -16.69 7.68
C PRO A 296 11.01 -17.97 7.51
N VAL A 297 9.82 -17.84 6.92
CA VAL A 297 8.89 -18.99 6.70
C VAL A 297 8.40 -19.13 5.26
N MET A 298 8.51 -18.08 4.44
CA MET A 298 8.20 -18.13 3.00
C MET A 298 9.09 -17.18 2.21
N VAL A 299 9.07 -17.32 0.88
CA VAL A 299 9.70 -16.38 -0.06
C VAL A 299 8.64 -15.57 -0.77
N ASP A 300 8.90 -14.29 -1.02
CA ASP A 300 8.10 -13.45 -1.90
C ASP A 300 8.93 -12.98 -3.09
N LEU A 301 8.34 -13.12 -4.28
CA LEU A 301 8.90 -12.76 -5.58
C LEU A 301 7.96 -11.75 -6.23
N VAL A 302 8.32 -10.47 -6.14
CA VAL A 302 7.47 -9.35 -6.56
C VAL A 302 7.86 -8.94 -7.97
N SER A 303 6.87 -8.89 -8.87
CA SER A 303 7.04 -8.46 -10.25
C SER A 303 6.75 -6.97 -10.43
N ALA A 304 7.56 -6.30 -11.23
CA ALA A 304 7.30 -4.93 -11.65
C ALA A 304 6.04 -4.82 -12.53
N GLY A 305 5.54 -3.59 -12.66
CA GLY A 305 4.46 -3.28 -13.58
C GLY A 305 4.95 -3.30 -15.03
N VAL A 306 4.13 -3.77 -15.96
CA VAL A 306 4.50 -3.82 -17.38
C VAL A 306 4.59 -2.41 -17.97
N SER A 307 3.62 -1.55 -17.66
CA SER A 307 3.50 -0.19 -18.21
C SER A 307 3.21 0.89 -17.18
N SER A 308 2.88 0.52 -15.94
CA SER A 308 2.66 1.48 -14.86
C SER A 308 3.94 2.22 -14.49
N ASP A 309 3.80 3.41 -13.91
CA ASP A 309 4.93 4.11 -13.29
C ASP A 309 5.52 3.28 -12.16
N SER A 310 6.84 3.41 -11.98
CA SER A 310 7.59 2.64 -11.01
C SER A 310 7.32 3.12 -9.57
N PHE A 311 7.52 2.25 -8.59
CA PHE A 311 7.41 2.63 -7.17
C PHE A 311 8.29 3.83 -6.82
N PHE A 312 9.51 3.85 -7.36
CA PHE A 312 10.43 4.96 -7.24
C PHE A 312 9.79 6.28 -7.69
N SER A 313 9.06 6.27 -8.80
CA SER A 313 8.42 7.47 -9.35
C SER A 313 7.33 8.02 -8.43
N TYR A 314 6.53 7.14 -7.81
CA TYR A 314 5.52 7.54 -6.82
C TYR A 314 6.14 8.14 -5.56
N LEU A 315 7.13 7.46 -4.97
CA LEU A 315 7.76 7.94 -3.75
C LEU A 315 8.59 9.20 -3.99
N LYS A 316 9.29 9.30 -5.13
CA LYS A 316 10.01 10.52 -5.51
C LYS A 316 9.07 11.72 -5.58
N SER A 317 7.91 11.55 -6.23
CA SER A 317 6.91 12.63 -6.35
C SER A 317 6.42 13.10 -4.97
N ALA A 318 6.11 12.16 -4.07
CA ALA A 318 5.71 12.50 -2.70
C ALA A 318 6.84 13.18 -1.92
N ALA A 319 8.05 12.62 -1.99
CA ALA A 319 9.21 13.07 -1.22
C ALA A 319 9.81 14.39 -1.71
N GLY A 320 9.63 14.74 -3.00
CA GLY A 320 10.17 15.98 -3.58
C GLY A 320 9.67 17.26 -2.90
N SER A 321 8.55 17.20 -2.17
CA SER A 321 8.02 18.32 -1.38
C SER A 321 8.60 18.44 0.04
N MET A 322 9.46 17.50 0.45
CA MET A 322 9.84 17.26 1.85
C MET A 322 11.26 17.74 2.19
N GLY A 323 11.83 18.63 1.38
CA GLY A 323 13.15 19.22 1.59
C GLY A 323 14.28 18.19 1.59
N ASP A 324 15.21 18.30 2.53
CA ASP A 324 16.40 17.45 2.63
C ASP A 324 16.07 15.95 2.78
N ILE A 325 14.88 15.61 3.32
CA ILE A 325 14.41 14.22 3.45
C ILE A 325 14.19 13.56 2.08
N GLY A 326 13.94 14.36 1.03
CA GLY A 326 13.84 13.87 -0.34
C GLY A 326 15.08 13.11 -0.81
N THR A 327 16.25 13.41 -0.25
CA THR A 327 17.52 12.72 -0.56
C THR A 327 17.57 11.26 -0.08
N LEU A 328 16.65 10.85 0.81
CA LEU A 328 16.47 9.43 1.14
C LEU A 328 15.84 8.65 -0.02
N VAL A 329 15.21 9.33 -0.98
CA VAL A 329 14.50 8.71 -2.09
C VAL A 329 15.24 8.93 -3.40
N SER A 330 15.64 10.17 -3.69
CA SER A 330 16.26 10.51 -4.97
C SER A 330 17.33 11.59 -4.86
N TYR A 331 18.31 11.56 -5.75
CA TYR A 331 19.27 12.65 -5.93
C TYR A 331 19.23 13.20 -7.36
N PRO A 332 18.96 14.50 -7.57
CA PRO A 332 18.93 15.09 -8.90
C PRO A 332 20.35 15.18 -9.49
N LEU A 333 20.51 14.72 -10.72
CA LEU A 333 21.79 14.71 -11.43
C LEU A 333 21.62 15.37 -12.81
N ALA A 334 22.28 16.52 -12.99
CA ALA A 334 22.33 17.22 -14.27
C ALA A 334 23.61 16.81 -15.03
N ILE A 335 23.43 16.23 -16.21
CA ILE A 335 24.51 15.64 -17.00
C ILE A 335 24.63 16.41 -18.32
N PRO A 336 25.71 17.18 -18.54
CA PRO A 336 25.96 17.79 -19.84
C PRO A 336 26.40 16.71 -20.83
N VAL A 337 25.68 16.58 -21.94
CA VAL A 337 26.00 15.62 -23.02
C VAL A 337 26.26 16.40 -24.32
N THR A 338 27.47 16.27 -24.85
CA THR A 338 27.89 16.97 -26.07
C THR A 338 26.95 16.65 -27.23
N GLY A 339 26.43 17.68 -27.90
CA GLY A 339 25.51 17.54 -29.04
C GLY A 339 24.05 17.23 -28.67
N VAL A 340 23.73 17.01 -27.39
CA VAL A 340 22.38 16.69 -26.90
C VAL A 340 21.86 17.75 -25.91
N GLY A 341 22.78 18.39 -25.17
CA GLY A 341 22.47 19.33 -24.10
C GLY A 341 22.45 18.64 -22.73
N THR A 342 21.78 19.26 -21.75
CA THR A 342 21.70 18.72 -20.40
C THR A 342 20.61 17.66 -20.29
N VAL A 343 20.99 16.47 -19.82
CA VAL A 343 20.11 15.38 -19.42
C VAL A 343 19.95 15.43 -17.90
N ASN A 344 18.73 15.62 -17.41
CA ASN A 344 18.43 15.61 -15.98
C ASN A 344 17.87 14.25 -15.59
N LEU A 345 18.50 13.62 -14.61
CA LEU A 345 18.12 12.32 -14.06
C LEU A 345 17.83 12.46 -12.57
N ASP A 346 17.00 11.58 -12.04
CA ASP A 346 16.81 11.39 -10.61
C ASP A 346 17.41 10.03 -10.24
N VAL A 347 18.58 10.06 -9.60
CA VAL A 347 19.28 8.86 -9.13
C VAL A 347 18.44 8.20 -8.05
N ASN A 348 18.15 6.92 -8.20
CA ASN A 348 17.30 6.16 -7.29
C ASN A 348 18.08 5.76 -6.00
N LEU A 349 17.96 6.59 -4.97
CA LEU A 349 18.52 6.35 -3.64
C LEU A 349 17.60 5.53 -2.75
N LEU A 350 16.30 5.50 -3.05
CA LEU A 350 15.29 4.70 -2.35
C LEU A 350 15.72 3.23 -2.27
N ASP A 351 16.29 2.71 -3.35
CA ASP A 351 16.81 1.35 -3.38
C ASP A 351 17.76 1.05 -2.21
N TYR A 352 18.74 1.93 -1.97
CA TYR A 352 19.73 1.78 -0.90
C TYR A 352 19.11 2.07 0.46
N THR A 353 18.24 3.07 0.56
CA THR A 353 17.47 3.36 1.78
C THR A 353 16.61 2.17 2.20
N MET A 354 16.07 1.40 1.26
CA MET A 354 15.31 0.18 1.53
C MET A 354 16.18 -1.04 1.86
N GLY A 355 17.51 -0.94 1.81
CA GLY A 355 18.42 -2.01 2.20
C GLY A 355 19.07 -2.76 1.03
N LYS A 356 19.08 -2.21 -0.19
CA LYS A 356 19.95 -2.72 -1.25
C LYS A 356 21.41 -2.64 -0.82
N ALA A 357 22.21 -3.64 -1.21
CA ALA A 357 23.62 -3.73 -0.86
C ALA A 357 24.40 -2.48 -1.30
N ALA A 358 25.46 -2.16 -0.55
CA ALA A 358 26.24 -0.96 -0.76
C ALA A 358 26.86 -0.98 -2.17
N PRO A 359 26.70 0.08 -2.97
CA PRO A 359 27.16 0.06 -4.34
C PRO A 359 28.67 0.26 -4.43
N SER A 360 29.26 -0.34 -5.46
CA SER A 360 30.46 0.19 -6.12
C SER A 360 30.08 1.29 -7.11
N VAL A 361 31.06 2.08 -7.57
CA VAL A 361 30.85 3.07 -8.65
C VAL A 361 30.19 2.43 -9.87
N ASP A 362 30.65 1.25 -10.27
CA ASP A 362 30.14 0.55 -11.46
C ASP A 362 28.69 0.11 -11.28
N SER A 363 28.33 -0.44 -10.11
CA SER A 363 26.93 -0.80 -9.84
C SER A 363 26.00 0.41 -9.72
N LEU A 364 26.52 1.56 -9.27
CA LEU A 364 25.75 2.81 -9.20
C LEU A 364 25.52 3.38 -10.60
N LEU A 365 26.55 3.41 -11.46
CA LEU A 365 26.41 3.77 -12.88
C LEU A 365 25.41 2.86 -13.59
N GLU A 366 25.50 1.56 -13.30
CA GLU A 366 24.64 0.55 -13.89
C GLU A 366 23.16 0.75 -13.52
N GLN A 367 22.86 1.26 -12.32
CA GLN A 367 21.49 1.62 -11.93
C GLN A 367 20.88 2.69 -12.86
N LEU A 368 21.69 3.62 -13.38
CA LEU A 368 21.23 4.70 -14.24
C LEU A 368 20.98 4.29 -15.69
N ARG A 369 21.49 3.14 -16.13
CA ARG A 369 21.55 2.76 -17.55
C ARG A 369 20.20 2.92 -18.28
N VAL A 370 19.13 2.36 -17.73
CA VAL A 370 17.80 2.37 -18.36
C VAL A 370 17.19 3.78 -18.39
N GLN A 371 17.35 4.53 -17.30
CA GLN A 371 16.84 5.90 -17.18
C GLN A 371 17.58 6.84 -18.13
N LEU A 372 18.92 6.75 -18.18
CA LEU A 372 19.77 7.53 -19.07
C LEU A 372 19.48 7.21 -20.54
N ARG A 373 19.39 5.93 -20.91
CA ARG A 373 19.03 5.50 -22.27
C ARG A 373 17.70 6.10 -22.70
N GLY A 374 16.68 6.03 -21.85
CA GLY A 374 15.36 6.62 -22.11
C GLY A 374 15.40 8.14 -22.24
N ALA A 375 16.15 8.82 -21.37
CA ALA A 375 16.27 10.28 -21.41
C ALA A 375 17.01 10.79 -22.65
N LEU A 376 18.06 10.08 -23.09
CA LEU A 376 18.76 10.37 -24.34
C LEU A 376 17.85 10.15 -25.55
N ALA A 377 17.06 9.06 -25.55
CA ALA A 377 16.08 8.81 -26.61
C ALA A 377 15.02 9.91 -26.69
N ALA A 378 14.51 10.38 -25.54
CA ALA A 378 13.57 11.49 -25.46
C ALA A 378 14.16 12.82 -25.96
N LYS A 379 15.49 12.96 -25.94
CA LYS A 379 16.23 14.11 -26.49
C LYS A 379 16.60 13.94 -27.98
N GLY A 380 16.15 12.86 -28.62
CA GLY A 380 16.32 12.65 -30.06
C GLY A 380 17.61 11.93 -30.46
N VAL A 381 18.35 11.35 -29.51
CA VAL A 381 19.51 10.50 -29.87
C VAL A 381 19.01 9.25 -30.62
N PRO A 382 19.53 8.96 -31.83
CA PRO A 382 19.10 7.79 -32.60
C PRO A 382 19.33 6.48 -31.86
N GLU A 383 18.42 5.50 -31.98
CA GLU A 383 18.51 4.24 -31.23
C GLU A 383 19.84 3.52 -31.41
N ALA A 384 20.39 3.52 -32.64
CA ALA A 384 21.67 2.91 -32.97
C ALA A 384 22.88 3.54 -32.25
N GLN A 385 22.74 4.76 -31.71
CA GLN A 385 23.79 5.48 -30.98
C GLN A 385 23.58 5.46 -29.46
N LEU A 386 22.37 5.12 -28.98
CA LEU A 386 22.01 5.24 -27.57
C LEU A 386 22.98 4.52 -26.64
N ASP A 387 23.27 3.25 -26.90
CA ASP A 387 24.10 2.45 -25.98
C ASP A 387 25.56 2.94 -25.94
N ALA A 388 26.09 3.40 -27.07
CA ALA A 388 27.42 4.01 -27.14
C ALA A 388 27.45 5.36 -26.40
N THR A 389 26.41 6.19 -26.56
CA THR A 389 26.29 7.46 -25.83
C THR A 389 26.14 7.23 -24.32
N VAL A 390 25.34 6.24 -23.91
CA VAL A 390 25.20 5.83 -22.50
C VAL A 390 26.57 5.45 -21.91
N ALA A 391 27.35 4.63 -22.61
CA ALA A 391 28.67 4.21 -22.15
C ALA A 391 29.64 5.40 -22.02
N ALA A 392 29.64 6.33 -22.99
CA ALA A 392 30.46 7.53 -22.94
C ALA A 392 30.09 8.45 -21.76
N VAL A 393 28.79 8.65 -21.53
CA VAL A 393 28.29 9.43 -20.39
C VAL A 393 28.66 8.76 -19.05
N GLN A 394 28.49 7.44 -18.94
CA GLN A 394 28.88 6.70 -17.73
C GLN A 394 30.38 6.79 -17.46
N ALA A 395 31.24 6.76 -18.48
CA ALA A 395 32.67 6.96 -18.33
C ALA A 395 33.00 8.37 -17.79
N GLY A 396 32.31 9.41 -18.29
CA GLY A 396 32.43 10.77 -17.77
C GLY A 396 31.98 10.89 -16.30
N LEU A 397 30.85 10.29 -15.94
CA LEU A 397 30.38 10.23 -14.55
C LEU A 397 31.35 9.47 -13.65
N LYS A 398 31.95 8.38 -14.13
CA LYS A 398 32.95 7.60 -13.38
C LYS A 398 34.17 8.45 -13.01
N ALA A 399 34.55 9.38 -13.88
CA ALA A 399 35.67 10.31 -13.64
C ALA A 399 35.30 11.52 -12.76
N SER A 400 34.00 11.80 -12.57
CA SER A 400 33.53 12.92 -11.75
C SER A 400 33.60 12.58 -10.26
N THR A 401 34.19 13.46 -9.43
CA THR A 401 34.24 13.29 -7.97
C THR A 401 32.87 13.40 -7.33
N ASP A 402 32.00 14.27 -7.84
CA ASP A 402 30.63 14.44 -7.32
C ASP A 402 29.84 13.15 -7.43
N PHE A 403 30.05 12.39 -8.51
CA PHE A 403 29.40 11.10 -8.70
C PHE A 403 30.15 9.96 -7.99
N SER A 404 31.45 9.79 -8.27
CA SER A 404 32.25 8.64 -7.83
C SER A 404 32.63 8.66 -6.36
N VAL A 405 32.57 9.82 -5.69
CA VAL A 405 32.88 9.98 -4.27
C VAL A 405 31.65 10.44 -3.50
N THR A 406 31.09 11.61 -3.82
CA THR A 406 30.03 12.22 -3.00
C THR A 406 28.72 11.43 -3.07
N LEU A 407 28.18 11.22 -4.27
CA LEU A 407 26.94 10.48 -4.46
C LEU A 407 27.10 8.99 -4.13
N LEU A 408 28.26 8.39 -4.46
CA LEU A 408 28.59 7.03 -4.03
C LEU A 408 28.58 6.90 -2.50
N GLY A 409 29.25 7.82 -1.81
CA GLY A 409 29.32 7.84 -0.35
C GLY A 409 27.94 7.96 0.29
N LEU A 410 27.07 8.82 -0.26
CA LEU A 410 25.68 8.92 0.18
C LEU A 410 24.93 7.59 -0.01
N ALA A 411 25.01 6.96 -1.18
CA ALA A 411 24.34 5.69 -1.44
C ALA A 411 24.85 4.56 -0.51
N GLN A 412 26.15 4.53 -0.22
CA GLN A 412 26.75 3.58 0.74
C GLN A 412 26.28 3.84 2.17
N GLN A 413 26.17 5.11 2.59
CA GLN A 413 25.63 5.48 3.90
C GLN A 413 24.17 5.03 4.06
N LEU A 414 23.34 5.25 3.02
CA LEU A 414 21.93 4.84 3.02
C LEU A 414 21.79 3.32 3.07
N SER A 415 22.58 2.59 2.29
CA SER A 415 22.64 1.12 2.35
C SER A 415 23.02 0.62 3.74
N GLY A 416 23.98 1.28 4.39
CA GLY A 416 24.44 0.96 5.75
C GLY A 416 23.38 1.10 6.85
N LEU A 417 22.23 1.70 6.56
CA LEU A 417 21.08 1.71 7.48
C LEU A 417 20.51 0.30 7.71
N GLY A 418 20.68 -0.61 6.75
CA GLY A 418 20.31 -2.02 6.91
C GLY A 418 18.81 -2.24 7.18
N ASN A 419 17.97 -1.40 6.58
CA ASN A 419 16.55 -1.28 6.93
C ASN A 419 15.74 -2.57 6.72
N ASN A 420 16.04 -3.36 5.67
CA ASN A 420 15.31 -4.59 5.35
C ASN A 420 16.26 -5.73 4.96
N PRO A 421 16.95 -6.35 5.93
CA PRO A 421 17.99 -7.36 5.66
C PRO A 421 17.45 -8.66 5.02
N TRP A 422 16.13 -8.87 5.04
CA TRP A 422 15.44 -10.00 4.40
C TRP A 422 15.23 -9.81 2.89
N ILE A 423 15.41 -8.60 2.35
CA ILE A 423 15.32 -8.34 0.91
C ILE A 423 16.67 -8.67 0.25
N ARG A 424 16.64 -9.58 -0.72
CA ARG A 424 17.83 -10.06 -1.47
C ARG A 424 17.94 -9.45 -2.86
N HIS A 425 16.83 -9.07 -3.48
CA HIS A 425 16.81 -8.28 -4.70
C HIS A 425 15.88 -7.10 -4.55
N LEU A 426 16.30 -5.95 -5.05
CA LEU A 426 15.50 -4.75 -5.06
C LEU A 426 15.82 -3.87 -6.26
N ASN A 427 14.78 -3.55 -7.03
CA ASN A 427 14.81 -2.59 -8.13
C ASN A 427 13.47 -1.85 -8.19
N THR A 428 13.42 -0.69 -7.56
CA THR A 428 12.18 0.12 -7.44
C THR A 428 11.91 1.01 -8.65
N ASP A 429 12.88 1.17 -9.56
CA ASP A 429 12.72 1.90 -10.82
C ASP A 429 12.69 0.94 -12.02
N ALA A 430 11.71 0.05 -12.03
CA ALA A 430 11.58 -0.96 -13.06
C ALA A 430 10.18 -0.97 -13.69
N GLN A 431 10.17 -1.18 -15.00
CA GLN A 431 9.04 -1.74 -15.73
C GLN A 431 9.48 -3.08 -16.30
N GLY A 432 8.56 -4.04 -16.40
CA GLY A 432 8.87 -5.34 -16.95
C GLY A 432 7.92 -6.43 -16.52
N TYR A 433 8.40 -7.68 -16.56
CA TYR A 433 7.63 -8.86 -16.18
C TYR A 433 8.55 -9.94 -15.61
N THR A 434 7.95 -10.93 -14.95
CA THR A 434 8.68 -12.06 -14.36
C THR A 434 8.32 -13.35 -15.09
N VAL A 435 9.32 -14.13 -15.46
CA VAL A 435 9.12 -15.50 -15.97
C VAL A 435 9.48 -16.49 -14.87
N VAL A 436 8.56 -17.36 -14.51
CA VAL A 436 8.76 -18.36 -13.45
C VAL A 436 8.81 -19.76 -14.05
N THR A 437 9.85 -20.50 -13.70
CA THR A 437 10.01 -21.92 -14.03
C THR A 437 10.00 -22.73 -12.74
N LEU A 438 9.02 -23.62 -12.58
CA LEU A 438 8.87 -24.49 -11.42
C LEU A 438 9.26 -25.92 -11.76
N THR A 439 10.03 -26.54 -10.88
CA THR A 439 10.40 -27.96 -10.90
C THR A 439 10.22 -28.55 -9.50
N PRO A 440 10.21 -29.88 -9.31
CA PRO A 440 10.10 -30.47 -7.97
C PRO A 440 11.20 -30.01 -7.00
N GLY A 441 12.40 -29.67 -7.49
CA GLY A 441 13.53 -29.28 -6.64
C GLY A 441 13.70 -27.77 -6.44
N LYS A 442 13.10 -26.92 -7.27
CA LYS A 442 13.26 -25.45 -7.20
C LYS A 442 12.25 -24.68 -8.03
N LEU A 443 12.06 -23.42 -7.64
CA LEU A 443 11.43 -22.37 -8.43
C LEU A 443 12.50 -21.34 -8.85
N VAL A 444 12.54 -21.01 -10.13
CA VAL A 444 13.43 -19.98 -10.69
C VAL A 444 12.58 -18.85 -11.26
N ALA A 445 12.78 -17.63 -10.78
CA ALA A 445 12.16 -16.42 -11.30
C ALA A 445 13.19 -15.56 -12.01
N GLN A 446 12.90 -15.20 -13.26
CA GLN A 446 13.68 -14.25 -14.04
C GLN A 446 12.94 -12.92 -14.09
N PHE A 447 13.41 -11.94 -13.33
CA PHE A 447 12.93 -10.56 -13.39
C PHE A 447 13.49 -9.89 -14.65
N LYS A 448 12.62 -9.64 -15.63
CA LYS A 448 13.00 -9.05 -16.91
C LYS A 448 12.62 -7.58 -16.93
N GLN A 449 13.58 -6.70 -16.66
CA GLN A 449 13.41 -5.26 -16.81
C GLN A 449 13.46 -4.90 -18.30
N VAL A 450 12.50 -4.08 -18.74
CA VAL A 450 12.44 -3.62 -20.13
C VAL A 450 13.08 -2.26 -20.31
N ASN A 451 13.60 -2.01 -21.51
CA ASN A 451 14.02 -0.68 -21.92
C ASN A 451 12.80 0.25 -22.04
N LYS A 452 13.02 1.55 -21.78
CA LYS A 452 12.04 2.60 -22.06
C LYS A 452 11.83 2.74 -23.58
N LEU A 453 10.70 3.32 -23.96
CA LEU A 453 10.39 3.63 -25.36
C LEU A 453 11.46 4.56 -25.96
N VAL A 454 11.68 4.41 -27.27
CA VAL A 454 12.50 5.33 -28.06
C VAL A 454 11.54 6.31 -28.73
N GLY A 455 11.36 7.47 -28.11
CA GLY A 455 10.25 8.36 -28.45
C GLY A 455 8.90 7.66 -28.15
N THR A 456 8.10 7.42 -29.18
CA THR A 456 6.83 6.67 -29.07
C THR A 456 6.94 5.23 -29.57
N ALA A 457 8.12 4.80 -30.05
CA ALA A 457 8.33 3.47 -30.61
C ALA A 457 8.87 2.48 -29.55
N ALA A 458 8.52 1.20 -29.73
CA ALA A 458 9.12 0.11 -28.96
C ALA A 458 10.62 -0.01 -29.30
N PRO A 459 11.50 -0.24 -28.31
CA PRO A 459 12.92 -0.44 -28.55
C PRO A 459 13.18 -1.75 -29.30
N SER A 460 14.16 -1.75 -30.18
CA SER A 460 14.64 -2.94 -30.90
C SER A 460 15.10 -4.05 -29.95
N ASN A 461 15.83 -3.68 -28.89
CA ASN A 461 16.13 -4.55 -27.77
C ASN A 461 15.19 -4.25 -26.59
N VAL A 462 14.18 -5.11 -26.40
CA VAL A 462 13.16 -4.91 -25.37
C VAL A 462 13.70 -5.14 -23.96
N ILE A 463 14.57 -6.15 -23.77
CA ILE A 463 15.04 -6.52 -22.42
C ILE A 463 16.32 -5.76 -22.09
N ALA A 464 16.25 -4.91 -21.06
CA ALA A 464 17.38 -4.14 -20.55
C ALA A 464 18.26 -4.97 -19.61
N ARG A 465 17.62 -5.75 -18.74
CA ARG A 465 18.29 -6.53 -17.69
C ARG A 465 17.45 -7.76 -17.33
N VAL A 466 18.13 -8.86 -17.03
CA VAL A 466 17.54 -10.04 -16.41
C VAL A 466 18.25 -10.28 -15.08
N THR A 467 17.49 -10.34 -14.00
CA THR A 467 17.97 -10.78 -12.68
C THR A 467 17.34 -12.13 -12.36
N THR A 468 18.12 -13.12 -11.91
CA THR A 468 17.59 -14.46 -11.62
C THR A 468 17.51 -14.70 -10.12
N ALA A 469 16.31 -14.95 -9.60
CA ALA A 469 16.07 -15.40 -8.23
C ALA A 469 15.75 -16.90 -8.22
N THR A 470 16.40 -17.66 -7.35
CA THR A 470 16.19 -19.11 -7.19
C THR A 470 15.77 -19.44 -5.76
N VAL A 471 14.68 -20.19 -5.64
CA VAL A 471 14.16 -20.74 -4.38
C VAL A 471 14.26 -22.26 -4.45
N THR A 472 15.05 -22.86 -3.56
CA THR A 472 15.17 -24.31 -3.45
C THR A 472 13.96 -24.88 -2.71
N ALA A 473 13.46 -26.04 -3.13
CA ALA A 473 12.33 -26.70 -2.47
C ALA A 473 12.60 -26.93 -0.97
N GLY A 474 11.60 -26.64 -0.14
CA GLY A 474 11.67 -26.81 1.32
C GLY A 474 12.48 -25.75 2.06
N ALA A 475 13.00 -24.72 1.39
CA ALA A 475 13.74 -23.64 2.01
C ALA A 475 12.99 -22.30 1.90
N ALA A 476 12.78 -21.65 3.04
CA ALA A 476 12.33 -20.25 3.11
C ALA A 476 13.52 -19.29 2.86
N ALA A 477 14.18 -19.42 1.71
CA ALA A 477 15.34 -18.63 1.32
C ALA A 477 15.40 -18.44 -0.20
N VAL A 478 15.96 -17.30 -0.62
CA VAL A 478 16.13 -16.96 -2.03
C VAL A 478 17.56 -16.55 -2.32
N VAL A 479 18.13 -17.08 -3.40
CA VAL A 479 19.44 -16.71 -3.92
C VAL A 479 19.24 -15.91 -5.19
N VAL A 480 19.91 -14.76 -5.31
CA VAL A 480 19.81 -13.85 -6.45
C VAL A 480 21.16 -13.82 -7.16
N ALA A 481 21.14 -14.02 -8.48
CA ALA A 481 22.30 -14.01 -9.36
C ALA A 481 22.13 -12.98 -10.49
#